data_AF-A0A3S0TZ20-F1
#
_entry.id   AF-A0A3S0TZ20-F1
#
_cell.length_a   1.000
_cell.length_b   1.000
_cell.length_c   1.000
_cell.angle_alpha   90.00
_cell.angle_beta   90.00
_cell.angle_gamma   90.00
#
_symmetry.space_group_name_H-M   'P 1'
#
loop_
_entity.id
_entity.type
_entity.pdbx_description
1 polymer ?
#
loop_
_entity_poly.entity_id
_entity_poly.type
_entity_poly.pdbx_seq_one_letter_code
_entity_poly.pdbx_strand_id
1 'polypeptide(L)'
;MQKGLLSMDYGLWLLAEPSGTITLTGWSETSSEASPDAPAKTDHWPTYVLCSTRAELSERLLELGLDLDAGADLADLEKGWDVYLRHPDVAALRTQLDRDRSAAAK
;
A
#
# COMPACT_ATOMS: atom_id res chain seq x y z
N MET A 1 21.19 20.75 12.74
CA MET A 1 21.22 19.27 12.82
C MET A 1 19.83 18.78 12.42
N GLN A 2 19.64 18.43 11.16
CA GLN A 2 18.35 17.94 10.66
C GLN A 2 18.17 16.52 11.20
N LYS A 3 17.26 16.33 12.15
CA LYS A 3 16.88 15.01 12.65
C LYS A 3 16.12 14.34 11.50
N GLY A 4 16.85 13.59 10.68
CA GLY A 4 16.28 12.63 9.75
C GLY A 4 15.54 11.56 10.55
N LEU A 5 14.26 11.79 10.78
CA LEU A 5 13.28 10.72 10.80
C LEU A 5 12.42 10.99 9.58
N LEU A 6 12.49 10.11 8.58
CA LEU A 6 11.40 9.94 7.64
C LEU A 6 10.20 9.58 8.50
N SER A 7 9.41 10.57 8.93
CA SER A 7 8.03 10.31 9.31
C SER A 7 7.43 9.71 8.05
N MET A 8 7.17 8.41 8.04
CA MET A 8 6.50 7.82 6.88
C MET A 8 5.11 8.42 6.88
N ASP A 9 4.86 9.35 5.96
CA ASP A 9 3.56 9.99 5.76
C ASP A 9 2.52 8.98 5.20
N TYR A 10 2.76 7.67 5.32
CA TYR A 10 1.93 6.60 4.81
C TYR A 10 2.29 5.23 5.42
N GLY A 11 1.39 4.26 5.27
CA GLY A 11 1.62 2.84 5.50
C GLY A 11 0.91 1.99 4.46
N LEU A 12 1.57 0.98 3.92
CA LEU A 12 1.02 0.04 2.94
C LEU A 12 1.22 -1.39 3.45
N TRP A 13 0.21 -2.25 3.28
CA TRP A 13 0.34 -3.66 3.62
C TRP A 13 -0.55 -4.56 2.77
N LEU A 14 -0.09 -5.80 2.62
CA LEU A 14 -0.82 -6.87 1.97
C LEU A 14 -1.61 -7.68 2.97
N LEU A 15 -2.77 -8.17 2.51
CA LEU A 15 -3.61 -9.12 3.22
C LEU A 15 -3.94 -10.28 2.28
N ALA A 16 -3.90 -11.50 2.82
CA ALA A 16 -4.38 -12.69 2.11
C ALA A 16 -5.79 -13.02 2.59
N GLU A 17 -6.75 -12.99 1.67
CA GLU A 17 -8.11 -13.45 1.95
C GLU A 17 -8.14 -14.98 2.06
N PRO A 18 -9.10 -15.55 2.81
CA PRO A 18 -9.28 -17.01 2.88
C PRO A 18 -9.47 -17.69 1.52
N SER A 19 -9.92 -16.95 0.50
CA SER A 19 -10.04 -17.42 -0.89
C SER A 19 -8.71 -17.57 -1.63
N GLY A 20 -7.59 -17.11 -1.05
CA GLY A 20 -6.28 -17.03 -1.71
C GLY A 20 -6.05 -15.73 -2.49
N THR A 21 -7.05 -14.85 -2.56
CA THR A 21 -6.94 -13.52 -3.16
C THR A 21 -6.00 -12.66 -2.34
N ILE A 22 -5.05 -11.99 -2.98
CA ILE A 22 -4.17 -11.04 -2.31
C ILE A 22 -4.68 -9.62 -2.55
N THR A 23 -4.82 -8.88 -1.47
CA THR A 23 -5.25 -7.49 -1.48
C THR A 23 -4.19 -6.58 -0.91
N LEU A 24 -4.23 -5.31 -1.33
CA LEU A 24 -3.40 -4.22 -0.86
C LEU A 24 -4.30 -3.16 -0.25
N THR A 25 -3.91 -2.67 0.92
CA THR A 25 -4.54 -1.50 1.54
C THR A 25 -3.48 -0.65 2.23
N GLY A 26 -3.90 0.48 2.77
CA GLY A 26 -2.98 1.44 3.32
C GLY A 26 -3.62 2.64 3.99
N TRP A 27 -2.77 3.56 4.41
CA TRP A 27 -3.13 4.92 4.76
C TRP A 27 -2.04 5.88 4.26
N SER A 28 -2.41 7.13 4.06
CA SER A 28 -1.48 8.22 3.76
C SER A 28 -1.93 9.50 4.47
N GLU A 29 -1.01 10.27 4.99
CA GLU A 29 -1.29 11.61 5.50
C GLU A 29 -1.51 12.57 4.33
N THR A 30 -2.55 13.37 4.46
CA THR A 30 -2.83 14.48 3.56
C THR A 30 -2.64 15.77 4.36
N SER A 31 -1.62 16.54 4.00
CA SER A 31 -1.46 17.89 4.53
C SER A 31 -2.54 18.78 3.92
N SER A 32 -3.28 19.53 4.75
CA SER A 32 -4.20 20.54 4.24
C SER A 32 -3.39 21.76 3.77
N GLU A 33 -3.36 22.01 2.46
CA GLU A 33 -2.67 23.17 1.86
C GLU A 33 -3.20 24.53 2.36
N ALA A 34 -4.36 24.55 3.04
CA ALA A 34 -5.01 25.75 3.53
C ALA A 34 -4.31 26.38 4.76
N SER A 35 -3.58 25.60 5.57
CA SER A 35 -2.88 26.12 6.76
C SER A 35 -1.69 25.22 7.14
N PRO A 36 -0.45 25.76 7.23
CA PRO A 36 0.73 25.00 7.64
C PRO A 36 0.68 24.52 9.11
N ASP A 37 -0.24 25.06 9.93
CA ASP A 37 -0.50 24.65 11.31
C ASP A 37 -1.70 23.68 11.44
N ALA A 38 -2.36 23.29 10.35
CA ALA A 38 -3.45 22.33 10.42
C ALA A 38 -2.92 20.92 10.70
N PRO A 39 -3.57 20.13 11.58
CA PRO A 39 -3.18 18.75 11.81
C PRO A 39 -3.30 17.94 10.52
N ALA A 40 -2.28 17.14 10.22
CA ALA A 40 -2.30 16.22 9.10
C ALA A 40 -3.51 15.28 9.24
N LYS A 41 -4.24 15.07 8.15
CA LYS A 41 -5.37 14.15 8.13
C LYS A 41 -4.91 12.82 7.57
N THR A 42 -5.06 11.76 8.35
CA THR A 42 -4.88 10.39 7.87
C THR A 42 -6.03 10.02 6.93
N ASP A 43 -5.69 9.69 5.70
CA ASP A 43 -6.61 9.15 4.70
C ASP A 43 -6.38 7.65 4.57
N HIS A 44 -7.42 6.85 4.86
CA HIS A 44 -7.38 5.40 4.72
C HIS A 44 -7.75 4.99 3.30
N TRP A 45 -6.93 4.15 2.71
CA TRP A 45 -7.13 3.67 1.36
C TRP A 45 -8.21 2.57 1.36
N PRO A 46 -8.98 2.45 0.26
CA PRO A 46 -9.81 1.28 0.08
C PRO A 46 -8.95 0.04 -0.16
N THR A 47 -9.55 -1.14 0.01
CA THR A 47 -8.90 -2.40 -0.36
C THR A 47 -8.85 -2.55 -1.88
N TYR A 48 -7.65 -2.76 -2.42
CA TYR A 48 -7.40 -3.05 -3.83
C TYR A 48 -7.05 -4.53 -4.00
N VAL A 49 -7.73 -5.23 -4.91
CA VAL A 49 -7.36 -6.60 -5.27
C VAL A 49 -6.14 -6.54 -6.18
N LEU A 50 -5.02 -7.16 -5.78
CA LEU A 50 -3.81 -7.19 -6.60
C LEU A 50 -3.80 -8.39 -7.54
N CYS A 51 -4.05 -9.58 -7.00
CA CYS A 51 -4.05 -10.83 -7.76
C CYS A 51 -4.95 -11.86 -7.11
N SER A 52 -5.44 -12.80 -7.92
CA SER A 52 -6.30 -13.89 -7.44
C SER A 52 -5.50 -15.00 -6.76
N THR A 53 -4.21 -15.13 -7.09
CA THR A 53 -3.34 -16.13 -6.50
C THR A 53 -1.98 -15.56 -6.09
N ARG A 54 -1.38 -16.18 -5.08
CA ARG A 54 -0.06 -15.80 -4.57
C ARG A 54 1.09 -16.04 -5.56
N ALA A 55 0.92 -16.94 -6.52
CA ALA A 55 1.95 -17.20 -7.54
C ALA A 55 2.20 -15.97 -8.42
N GLU A 56 1.18 -15.14 -8.61
CA GLU A 56 1.23 -13.91 -9.41
C GLU A 56 1.75 -12.71 -8.60
N LEU A 57 1.83 -12.84 -7.26
CA LEU A 57 2.12 -11.72 -6.37
C LEU A 57 3.50 -11.10 -6.63
N SER A 58 4.53 -11.93 -6.80
CA SER A 58 5.89 -11.41 -7.01
C SER A 58 6.01 -10.59 -8.30
N GLU A 59 5.35 -11.02 -9.38
CA GLU A 59 5.29 -10.27 -10.63
C GLU A 59 4.48 -8.98 -10.45
N ARG A 60 3.32 -9.07 -9.80
CA ARG A 60 2.46 -7.91 -9.56
C ARG A 60 3.11 -6.83 -8.69
N LEU A 61 3.91 -7.21 -7.69
CA LEU A 61 4.68 -6.27 -6.87
C LEU A 61 5.74 -5.56 -7.71
N LEU A 62 6.44 -6.28 -8.58
CA LEU A 62 7.43 -5.71 -9.49
C LEU A 62 6.79 -4.69 -10.46
N GLU A 63 5.65 -5.04 -11.07
CA GLU A 63 4.91 -4.14 -11.98
C GLU A 63 4.50 -2.84 -11.30
N LEU A 64 4.10 -2.93 -10.03
CA LEU A 64 3.66 -1.79 -9.22
C LEU A 64 4.82 -1.06 -8.53
N GLY A 65 6.07 -1.51 -8.70
CA GLY A 65 7.24 -0.91 -8.04
C GLY A 65 7.21 -1.01 -6.51
N LEU A 66 6.54 -2.04 -5.97
CA LEU A 66 6.38 -2.27 -4.54
C LEU A 66 7.53 -3.11 -4.01
N ASP A 67 8.17 -2.61 -2.95
CA ASP A 67 9.20 -3.32 -2.21
C ASP A 67 8.69 -3.74 -0.82
N LEU A 68 9.26 -4.82 -0.28
CA LEU A 68 9.00 -5.23 1.10
C LEU A 68 9.62 -4.23 2.09
N ASP A 69 8.90 -3.95 3.17
CA ASP A 69 9.47 -3.21 4.30
C ASP A 69 10.56 -4.05 5.00
N ALA A 70 11.43 -3.39 5.77
CA ALA A 70 12.48 -4.06 6.52
C ALA A 70 11.88 -5.05 7.53
N GLY A 71 12.19 -6.33 7.34
CA GLY A 71 11.69 -7.42 8.19
C GLY A 71 10.34 -7.97 7.76
N ALA A 72 9.73 -7.46 6.69
CA ALA A 72 8.54 -8.04 6.09
C ALA A 72 8.91 -9.26 5.22
N ASP A 73 8.11 -10.32 5.31
CA ASP A 73 8.26 -11.54 4.53
C ASP A 73 6.90 -11.93 3.91
N LEU A 74 6.88 -12.22 2.61
CA LEU A 74 5.67 -12.72 1.95
C LEU A 74 5.16 -14.01 2.60
N ALA A 75 6.04 -14.86 3.16
CA ALA A 75 5.67 -16.06 3.93
C ALA A 75 4.67 -15.77 5.06
N ASP A 76 4.68 -14.56 5.62
CA ASP A 76 3.77 -14.18 6.70
C ASP A 76 2.31 -14.10 6.25
N LEU A 77 2.04 -13.91 4.96
CA LEU A 77 0.69 -14.06 4.40
C LEU A 77 0.13 -15.49 4.58
N GLU A 78 0.97 -16.54 4.64
CA GLU A 78 0.49 -17.92 4.90
C GLU A 78 -0.01 -18.08 6.34
N LYS A 79 0.47 -17.23 7.24
CA LYS A 79 0.09 -17.19 8.66
C LYS A 79 -1.09 -16.26 8.90
N GLY A 80 -1.62 -15.63 7.85
CA GLY A 80 -2.67 -14.61 7.93
C GLY A 80 -2.18 -13.30 8.55
N TRP A 81 -0.89 -13.00 8.44
CA TRP A 81 -0.32 -11.76 8.95
C TRP A 81 -0.18 -10.71 7.86
N ASP A 82 -0.24 -9.44 8.27
CA ASP A 82 -0.05 -8.29 7.41
C ASP A 82 1.41 -8.20 6.95
N VAL A 83 1.62 -7.99 5.65
CA VAL A 83 2.96 -7.81 5.10
C VAL A 83 3.15 -6.39 4.63
N TYR A 84 4.00 -5.64 5.33
CA TYR A 84 4.23 -4.23 5.07
C TYR A 84 5.09 -4.00 3.82
N LEU A 85 4.73 -2.97 3.07
CA LEU A 85 5.37 -2.59 1.82
C LEU A 85 5.80 -1.12 1.84
N ARG A 86 6.72 -0.80 0.93
CA ARG A 86 7.18 0.56 0.64
C ARG A 86 7.04 0.84 -0.83
N HIS A 87 6.83 2.12 -1.14
CA HIS A 87 6.79 2.62 -2.50
C HIS A 87 7.43 4.01 -2.57
N PRO A 88 8.27 4.31 -3.58
CA PRO A 88 8.92 5.61 -3.69
C PRO A 88 7.95 6.77 -3.98
N ASP A 89 6.82 6.50 -4.63
CA ASP A 89 5.79 7.50 -4.97
C ASP A 89 4.37 6.98 -4.68
N VAL A 90 3.92 7.18 -3.45
CA VAL A 90 2.64 6.66 -2.95
C VAL A 90 1.43 7.31 -3.64
N ALA A 91 1.56 8.58 -4.07
CA ALA A 91 0.48 9.28 -4.77
C ALA A 91 0.28 8.70 -6.19
N ALA A 92 1.36 8.42 -6.91
CA ALA A 92 1.30 7.78 -8.23
C ALA A 92 0.75 6.34 -8.12
N LEU A 93 1.20 5.57 -7.12
CA LEU A 93 0.71 4.22 -6.86
C LEU A 93 -0.81 4.24 -6.64
N ARG A 94 -1.31 5.10 -5.76
CA ARG A 94 -2.75 5.21 -5.48
C ARG A 94 -3.54 5.51 -6.75
N THR A 95 -3.07 6.47 -7.53
CA THR A 95 -3.71 6.87 -8.79
C THR A 95 -3.77 5.70 -9.79
N GLN A 96 -2.73 4.88 -9.86
CA GLN A 96 -2.74 3.66 -10.67
C GLN A 96 -3.77 2.65 -10.16
N LEU A 97 -3.79 2.37 -8.86
CA LEU A 97 -4.70 1.39 -8.25
C LEU A 97 -6.18 1.80 -8.38
N ASP A 98 -6.48 3.09 -8.20
CA ASP A 98 -7.84 3.63 -8.40
C ASP A 98 -8.31 3.50 -9.85
N ARG A 99 -7.40 3.70 -10.82
CA ARG A 99 -7.71 3.47 -12.24
C ARG A 99 -7.99 2.01 -12.53
N ASP A 100 -7.14 1.10 -12.06
CA ASP A 100 -7.30 -0.35 -12.26
C ASP A 100 -8.62 -0.85 -11.66
N ARG A 101 -8.94 -0.40 -10.43
CA ARG A 101 -10.20 -0.70 -9.76
C ARG A 101 -11.42 -0.21 -10.55
N SER A 102 -11.35 1.01 -11.08
CA SER A 102 -12.45 1.59 -11.86
C SER A 102 -12.64 0.89 -13.21
N ALA A 103 -11.55 0.37 -13.80
CA ALA A 103 -11.60 -0.40 -15.03
C ALA A 103 -12.19 -1.80 -14.82
N ALA A 104 -11.85 -2.46 -13.69
CA ALA A 104 -12.39 -3.77 -13.33
C ALA A 104 -13.89 -3.75 -12.95
N ALA A 105 -14.44 -2.58 -12.64
CA ALA A 105 -15.85 -2.40 -12.30
C ALA A 105 -16.77 -2.15 -13.52
N LYS A 106 -16.23 -2.14 -14.74
CA LYS A 106 -16.98 -1.99 -16.00
C LYS A 106 -17.06 -3.31 -16.75
#